data_AF-A0AAV8WW31-F1
#
_entry.id   AF-A0AAV8WW31-F1
#
_cell.length_a   1.000
_cell.length_b   1.000
_cell.length_c   1.000
_cell.angle_alpha   90.00
_cell.angle_beta   90.00
_cell.angle_gamma   90.00
#
_symmetry.space_group_name_H-M   'P 1'
#
loop_
_entity.id
_entity.type
_entity.pdbx_description
1 polymer ?
#
loop_
_entity_poly.entity_id
_entity_poly.type
_entity_poly.pdbx_seq_one_letter_code
_entity_poly.pdbx_strand_id
1 'polypeptide(L)'
;MRKCLTIKIIQEVINLLKGAVTIVYPMKLPPHDTIRMEFENIEDLSGTQASLDIIDPTTAQIWFCGKEMYRDGKTIGDYVGKIENCKVILKISKRGSGPPAREPIMSEEQRKQLMLHAYKKQEELKKLDQDDDDNYLNSEWADSKNLKKSFHGLHNISWGPGK
;
A
#
# COMPACT_ATOMS: atom_id res chain seq x y z
N MET A 1 -5.18 24.78 -13.07
CA MET A 1 -3.80 25.02 -13.56
C MET A 1 -2.84 24.69 -12.41
N ARG A 2 -2.06 23.61 -12.49
CA ARG A 2 -1.13 23.22 -11.41
C ARG A 2 0.06 24.19 -11.44
N LYS A 3 0.11 25.13 -10.49
CA LYS A 3 1.25 26.05 -10.35
C LYS A 3 2.44 25.29 -9.77
N CYS A 4 3.63 25.50 -10.33
CA CYS A 4 4.85 24.92 -9.78
C CYS A 4 5.17 25.57 -8.43
N LEU A 5 5.44 24.75 -7.43
CA LEU A 5 5.78 25.23 -6.09
C LEU A 5 7.17 25.88 -6.14
N THR A 6 7.25 27.17 -5.84
CA THR A 6 8.50 27.94 -5.87
C THR A 6 8.92 28.26 -4.43
N ILE A 7 10.23 28.34 -4.16
CA ILE A 7 10.79 28.69 -2.85
C ILE A 7 10.16 30.00 -2.32
N LYS A 8 9.90 30.98 -3.20
CA LYS A 8 9.21 32.23 -2.85
C LYS A 8 7.82 32.00 -2.25
N ILE A 9 7.03 31.10 -2.85
CA ILE A 9 5.69 30.77 -2.35
C ILE A 9 5.78 30.10 -0.98
N ILE A 10 6.77 29.22 -0.79
CA ILE A 10 7.00 28.58 0.52
C ILE A 10 7.35 29.65 1.56
N GLN A 11 8.25 30.57 1.23
CA GLN A 11 8.66 31.66 2.13
C GLN A 11 7.49 32.59 2.47
N GLU A 12 6.64 32.93 1.50
CA GLU A 12 5.43 33.73 1.71
C GLU A 12 4.47 33.05 2.70
N VAL A 13 4.23 31.74 2.53
CA VAL A 13 3.38 30.97 3.43
C VAL A 13 3.99 30.87 4.83
N ILE A 14 5.30 30.62 4.94
CA ILE A 14 6.01 30.61 6.24
C ILE A 14 5.88 31.98 6.93
N ASN A 15 6.05 33.08 6.19
CA ASN A 15 5.92 34.43 6.74
C ASN A 15 4.50 34.72 7.22
N LEU A 16 3.48 34.24 6.49
CA LEU A 16 2.09 34.36 6.89
C LEU A 16 1.82 33.60 8.20
N LEU A 17 2.35 32.39 8.35
CA LEU A 17 2.26 31.61 9.59
C LEU A 17 2.97 32.32 10.76
N LYS A 18 4.19 32.82 10.55
CA LYS A 18 4.92 33.62 11.55
C LYS A 18 4.13 34.87 11.97
N GLY A 19 3.50 35.55 11.01
CA GLY A 19 2.63 36.70 11.26
C GLY A 19 1.42 36.33 12.11
N ALA A 20 0.72 35.25 11.78
CA ALA A 20 -0.43 34.77 12.55
C ALA A 20 -0.07 34.44 14.01
N VAL A 21 1.07 33.78 14.23
CA VAL A 21 1.58 33.48 15.58
C VAL A 21 1.94 34.76 16.34
N THR A 22 2.52 35.75 15.66
CA THR A 22 2.87 37.05 16.26
C THR A 22 1.63 37.85 16.68
N ILE A 23 0.52 37.74 15.94
CA ILE A 23 -0.75 38.39 16.28
C ILE A 23 -1.32 37.83 17.59
N VAL A 24 -1.29 36.50 17.76
CA VAL A 24 -1.81 35.84 18.97
C VAL A 24 -0.85 36.02 20.14
N TYR A 25 0.46 35.99 19.89
CA TYR A 25 1.51 36.07 20.91
C TYR A 25 2.50 37.21 20.61
N PRO A 26 2.13 38.48 20.92
CA PRO A 26 2.96 39.64 20.59
C PRO A 26 4.28 39.68 21.36
N MET A 27 4.36 39.06 22.54
CA MET A 27 5.59 38.95 23.33
C MET A 27 6.52 37.80 22.90
N LYS A 28 6.22 37.16 21.75
CA LYS A 28 6.84 35.93 21.26
C LYS A 28 6.53 34.72 22.14
N LEU A 29 6.56 33.54 21.54
CA LEU A 29 6.45 32.28 22.26
C LEU A 29 7.70 32.06 23.14
N PRO A 30 7.60 31.28 24.23
CA PRO A 30 8.75 30.89 25.02
C PRO A 30 9.88 30.27 24.17
N PRO A 31 11.16 30.43 24.56
CA PRO A 31 12.29 29.91 23.77
C PRO A 31 12.26 28.40 23.55
N HIS A 32 11.68 27.64 24.48
CA HIS A 32 11.57 26.18 24.42
C HIS A 32 10.30 25.69 23.72
N ASP A 33 9.49 26.59 23.16
CA ASP A 33 8.28 26.23 22.42
C ASP A 33 8.66 25.64 21.06
N THR A 34 8.06 24.49 20.70
CA THR A 34 8.35 23.76 19.46
C THR A 34 8.11 24.63 18.23
N ILE A 35 7.04 25.41 18.20
CA ILE A 35 6.69 26.28 17.06
C ILE A 35 7.77 27.35 16.86
N ARG A 36 8.32 27.88 17.95
CA ARG A 36 9.38 28.88 17.88
C ARG A 36 10.70 28.26 17.43
N MET A 37 11.04 27.10 17.98
CA MET A 37 12.26 26.36 17.61
C MET A 37 12.25 25.95 16.13
N GLU A 38 11.11 25.51 15.60
CA GLU A 38 10.90 25.20 14.18
C GLU A 38 11.09 26.45 13.30
N PHE A 39 10.47 27.57 13.66
CA PHE A 39 10.56 28.82 12.88
C PHE A 39 11.94 29.47 12.88
N GLU A 40 12.71 29.30 13.95
CA GLU A 40 14.09 29.79 14.09
C GLU A 40 15.12 28.74 13.64
N ASN A 41 14.68 27.52 13.31
CA ASN A 41 15.51 26.39 12.90
C ASN A 41 16.58 26.02 13.94
N ILE A 42 16.21 26.10 15.23
CA ILE A 42 17.06 25.81 16.41
C ILE A 42 16.66 24.45 17.03
N GLU A 43 15.66 23.78 16.46
CA GLU A 43 15.21 22.48 16.94
C GLU A 43 16.34 21.43 16.93
N ASP A 44 16.49 20.75 18.07
CA ASP A 44 17.36 19.58 18.15
C ASP A 44 16.54 18.34 17.78
N LEU A 45 16.82 17.80 16.60
CA LEU A 45 16.15 16.62 16.08
C LEU A 45 16.90 15.33 16.44
N SER A 46 18.02 15.42 17.18
CA SER A 46 18.81 14.26 17.56
C SER A 46 17.96 13.23 18.32
N GLY A 47 18.09 11.96 17.94
CA GLY A 47 17.32 10.87 18.55
C GLY A 47 15.83 10.80 18.19
N THR A 48 15.30 11.73 17.39
CA THR A 48 13.89 11.75 16.99
C THR A 48 13.68 11.14 15.60
N GLN A 49 12.54 10.49 15.36
CA GLN A 49 12.19 9.91 14.05
C GLN A 49 12.25 10.95 12.91
N ALA A 50 11.91 12.21 13.20
CA ALA A 50 11.97 13.33 12.25
C ALA A 50 13.38 13.58 11.68
N SER A 51 14.45 13.22 12.40
CA SER A 51 15.82 13.33 11.89
C SER A 51 16.12 12.43 10.70
N LEU A 52 15.37 11.32 10.55
CA LEU A 52 15.53 10.41 9.43
C LEU A 52 14.99 11.01 8.13
N ASP A 53 13.93 11.81 8.23
CA ASP A 53 13.26 12.43 7.08
C ASP A 53 13.98 13.66 6.55
N ILE A 54 14.84 14.26 7.38
CA ILE A 54 15.63 15.42 7.00
C ILE A 54 16.85 14.94 6.22
N ILE A 55 16.89 15.31 4.95
CA ILE A 55 17.98 15.01 4.03
C ILE A 55 18.59 16.32 3.60
N ASP A 56 19.88 16.48 3.90
CA ASP A 56 20.62 17.66 3.47
C ASP A 56 20.69 17.71 1.94
N PRO A 57 20.38 18.87 1.32
CA PRO A 57 20.37 18.99 -0.13
C PRO A 57 21.70 18.62 -0.78
N THR A 58 22.86 18.71 -0.14
CA THR A 58 24.14 18.34 -0.78
C THR A 58 24.39 16.83 -0.77
N THR A 59 23.83 16.13 0.22
CA THR A 59 23.97 14.67 0.38
C THR A 59 22.76 13.88 -0.14
N ALA A 60 21.69 14.55 -0.55
CA ALA A 60 20.51 13.90 -1.11
C ALA A 60 20.78 13.28 -2.50
N GLN A 61 20.56 11.97 -2.61
CA GLN A 61 20.53 11.23 -3.87
C GLN A 61 19.09 11.05 -4.34
N ILE A 62 18.86 11.12 -5.65
CA ILE A 62 17.55 10.93 -6.26
C ILE A 62 17.60 9.66 -7.11
N TRP A 63 16.57 8.83 -7.00
CA TRP A 63 16.47 7.57 -7.71
C TRP A 63 15.25 7.56 -8.62
N PHE A 64 15.48 7.12 -9.85
CA PHE A 64 14.44 6.89 -10.84
C PHE A 64 14.62 5.49 -11.45
N CYS A 65 13.58 4.67 -11.39
CA CYS A 65 13.58 3.31 -11.95
C CYS A 65 14.81 2.45 -11.55
N GLY A 66 15.26 2.56 -10.30
CA GLY A 66 16.42 1.82 -9.78
C GLY A 66 17.79 2.34 -10.23
N LYS A 67 17.84 3.47 -10.95
CA LYS A 67 19.09 4.17 -11.29
C LYS A 67 19.21 5.47 -10.50
N GLU A 68 20.43 5.75 -10.03
CA GLU A 68 20.76 7.01 -9.38
C GLU A 68 20.80 8.12 -10.44
N MET A 69 20.16 9.25 -10.13
CA MET A 69 20.23 10.47 -10.93
C MET A 69 21.31 11.39 -10.36
N TYR A 70 22.22 11.81 -11.22
CA TYR A 70 23.28 12.76 -10.89
C TYR A 70 22.78 14.18 -11.03
N ARG A 71 23.28 15.08 -10.17
CA ARG A 71 22.91 16.49 -10.13
C ARG A 71 23.72 17.36 -11.10
N ASP A 72 24.39 16.73 -12.06
CA ASP A 72 25.36 17.36 -12.98
C ASP A 72 24.66 18.17 -14.10
N GLY A 73 23.70 19.02 -13.74
CA GLY A 73 22.98 19.90 -14.66
C GLY A 73 21.94 19.23 -15.55
N LYS A 74 21.73 17.91 -15.40
CA LYS A 74 20.68 17.17 -16.11
C LYS A 74 19.32 17.38 -15.45
N THR A 75 18.30 17.57 -16.27
CA THR A 75 16.92 17.69 -15.80
C THR A 75 16.29 16.31 -15.63
N ILE A 76 15.21 16.22 -14.85
CA ILE A 76 14.39 15.00 -14.76
C ILE A 76 13.89 14.57 -16.15
N GLY A 77 13.61 15.54 -17.03
CA GLY A 77 13.19 15.27 -18.41
C GLY A 77 14.24 14.49 -19.23
N ASP A 78 15.53 14.66 -18.93
CA ASP A 78 16.60 13.92 -19.61
C ASP A 78 16.65 12.45 -19.19
N TYR A 79 16.17 12.12 -17.98
CA TYR A 79 16.10 10.75 -17.46
C TYR A 79 14.80 10.03 -17.84
N VAL A 80 13.67 10.75 -17.84
CA VAL A 80 12.34 10.19 -18.15
C VAL A 80 12.09 10.15 -19.66
N GLY A 81 12.69 11.08 -20.41
CA GLY A 81 12.40 11.32 -21.82
C GLY A 81 11.23 12.29 -22.02
N LYS A 82 11.03 12.70 -23.28
CA LYS A 82 9.95 13.60 -23.68
C LYS A 82 8.64 12.84 -23.84
N ILE A 83 8.01 12.49 -22.71
CA ILE A 83 6.71 11.80 -22.68
C ILE A 83 5.65 12.76 -22.16
N GLU A 84 4.61 13.00 -22.95
CA GLU A 84 3.45 13.78 -22.53
C GLU A 84 2.53 12.92 -21.63
N ASN A 85 1.93 13.53 -20.60
CA ASN A 85 1.01 12.88 -19.66
C ASN A 85 1.58 11.71 -18.84
N CYS A 86 2.88 11.74 -18.51
CA CYS A 86 3.49 10.74 -17.62
C CYS A 86 3.40 11.17 -16.14
N LYS A 87 3.03 10.22 -15.26
CA LYS A 87 3.20 10.36 -13.81
C LYS A 87 4.48 9.64 -13.41
N VAL A 88 5.44 10.40 -12.89
CA VAL A 88 6.75 9.89 -12.48
C VAL A 88 6.85 9.89 -10.96
N ILE A 89 7.35 8.79 -10.40
CA ILE A 89 7.64 8.64 -8.96
C ILE A 89 9.16 8.62 -8.80
N LEU A 90 9.67 9.54 -7.99
CA LEU A 90 11.09 9.69 -7.67
C LEU A 90 11.27 9.43 -6.19
N LYS A 91 12.34 8.71 -5.83
CA LYS A 91 12.69 8.45 -4.42
C LYS A 91 13.92 9.26 -4.06
N ILE A 92 13.89 9.91 -2.89
CA ILE A 92 15.01 10.65 -2.35
C ILE A 92 15.63 9.83 -1.22
N SER A 93 16.94 9.70 -1.18
CA SER A 93 17.67 8.95 -0.16
C SER A 93 18.91 9.71 0.32
N LYS A 94 19.41 9.35 1.51
CA LYS A 94 20.70 9.86 2.02
C LYS A 94 21.85 9.20 1.26
N ARG A 95 22.95 9.92 1.04
CA ARG A 95 24.16 9.36 0.41
C ARG A 95 24.67 8.15 1.19
N GLY A 96 24.82 7.03 0.51
CA GLY A 96 25.34 5.79 1.10
C GLY A 96 24.29 4.79 1.60
N SER A 97 22.99 5.12 1.56
CA SER A 97 21.93 4.16 1.91
C SER A 97 21.62 3.13 0.80
N GLY A 98 22.39 3.14 -0.29
CA GLY A 98 22.18 2.27 -1.43
C GLY A 98 20.89 2.56 -2.21
N PRO A 99 20.57 1.72 -3.22
CA PRO A 99 19.33 1.85 -3.99
C PRO A 99 18.12 1.69 -3.07
N PRO A 100 17.10 2.55 -3.20
CA PRO A 100 15.91 2.48 -2.38
C PRO A 100 15.17 1.17 -2.63
N ALA A 101 14.58 0.62 -1.57
CA ALA A 101 13.81 -0.61 -1.65
C ALA A 101 12.72 -0.50 -2.74
N ARG A 102 12.58 -1.58 -3.51
CA ARG A 102 11.54 -1.68 -4.53
C ARG A 102 10.18 -1.57 -3.85
N GLU A 103 9.30 -0.74 -4.40
CA GLU A 103 7.92 -0.70 -3.94
C GLU A 103 7.29 -2.08 -4.12
N PRO A 104 6.46 -2.53 -3.15
CA PRO A 104 5.70 -3.76 -3.33
C PRO A 104 4.84 -3.64 -4.60
N ILE A 105 4.98 -4.61 -5.49
CA ILE A 105 4.34 -4.60 -6.82
C ILE A 105 2.81 -4.65 -6.70
N MET A 106 2.30 -5.07 -5.54
CA MET A 106 0.88 -5.19 -5.26
C MET A 106 0.51 -4.39 -4.00
N SER A 107 -0.71 -3.85 -3.98
CA SER A 107 -1.28 -3.28 -2.76
C SER A 107 -1.50 -4.38 -1.70
N GLU A 108 -1.59 -3.99 -0.43
CA GLU A 108 -1.89 -4.95 0.65
C GLU A 108 -3.23 -5.66 0.43
N GLU A 109 -4.22 -4.96 -0.14
CA GLU A 109 -5.54 -5.51 -0.44
C GLU A 109 -5.46 -6.58 -1.54
N GLN A 110 -4.72 -6.30 -2.62
CA GLN A 110 -4.47 -7.29 -3.68
C GLN A 110 -3.73 -8.51 -3.13
N ARG A 111 -2.77 -8.29 -2.21
CA ARG A 111 -2.04 -9.38 -1.54
C ARG A 111 -2.96 -10.26 -0.72
N LYS A 112 -3.87 -9.67 0.05
CA LYS A 112 -4.88 -10.39 0.83
C LYS A 112 -5.81 -11.19 -0.07
N GLN A 113 -6.29 -10.61 -1.17
CA GLN A 113 -7.16 -11.31 -2.13
C GLN A 113 -6.46 -12.53 -2.76
N LEU A 114 -5.20 -12.37 -3.17
CA LEU A 114 -4.41 -13.48 -3.71
C LEU A 114 -4.18 -14.58 -2.68
N MET A 115 -3.90 -14.22 -1.43
CA MET A 115 -3.75 -15.16 -0.32
C MET A 115 -5.06 -15.92 -0.05
N LEU A 116 -6.19 -15.24 -0.03
CA LEU A 116 -7.52 -15.85 0.14
C LEU A 116 -7.85 -16.81 -1.02
N HIS A 117 -7.55 -16.42 -2.25
CA HIS A 117 -7.76 -17.28 -3.41
C HIS A 117 -6.87 -18.53 -3.36
N ALA A 118 -5.60 -18.38 -2.99
CA ALA A 118 -4.68 -19.51 -2.81
C ALA A 118 -5.15 -20.46 -1.70
N TYR A 119 -5.65 -19.92 -0.60
CA TYR A 119 -6.19 -20.70 0.52
C TYR A 119 -7.44 -21.50 0.10
N LYS A 120 -8.42 -20.85 -0.54
CA LYS A 120 -9.62 -21.53 -1.06
C LYS A 120 -9.27 -22.65 -2.02
N LYS A 121 -8.34 -22.40 -2.95
CA LYS A 121 -7.88 -23.40 -3.90
C LYS A 121 -7.20 -24.58 -3.21
N GLN A 122 -6.42 -24.34 -2.14
CA GLN A 122 -5.84 -25.42 -1.34
C GLN A 122 -6.91 -26.24 -0.62
N GLU A 123 -7.93 -25.59 -0.04
CA GLU A 123 -9.04 -26.31 0.59
C GLU A 123 -9.84 -27.13 -0.41
N GLU A 124 -10.13 -26.59 -1.59
CA GLU A 124 -10.81 -27.31 -2.68
C GLU A 124 -10.00 -28.53 -3.14
N LEU A 125 -8.68 -28.36 -3.36
CA LEU A 125 -7.80 -29.47 -3.72
C LEU A 125 -7.76 -30.53 -2.62
N LYS A 126 -7.64 -30.13 -1.36
CA LYS A 126 -7.67 -31.05 -0.23
C LYS A 126 -9.00 -31.80 -0.11
N LYS A 127 -10.11 -31.12 -0.42
CA LYS A 127 -11.44 -31.74 -0.45
C LYS A 127 -11.55 -32.76 -1.58
N LEU A 128 -11.05 -32.44 -2.77
CA LEU A 128 -11.00 -33.38 -3.89
C LEU A 128 -10.12 -34.59 -3.59
N ASP A 129 -8.97 -34.40 -2.95
CA ASP A 129 -8.08 -35.49 -2.53
C ASP A 129 -8.70 -36.40 -1.45
N GLN A 130 -9.65 -35.87 -0.66
CA GLN A 130 -10.37 -36.60 0.39
C GLN A 130 -11.70 -37.21 -0.08
N ASP A 131 -12.18 -36.84 -1.27
CA ASP A 131 -13.39 -37.42 -1.86
C ASP A 131 -13.00 -38.80 -2.40
N ASP A 132 -12.99 -39.82 -1.54
CA ASP A 132 -12.97 -41.21 -1.97
C ASP A 132 -14.23 -41.40 -2.84
N ASP A 133 -14.04 -41.76 -4.12
CA ASP A 133 -15.02 -41.86 -5.25
C ASP A 133 -16.32 -42.66 -4.96
N ASP A 134 -16.58 -43.05 -3.72
CA ASP A 134 -17.76 -43.78 -3.25
C ASP A 134 -19.04 -42.93 -3.18
N ASN A 135 -18.97 -41.61 -3.38
CA ASN A 135 -20.17 -40.75 -3.48
C ASN A 135 -21.10 -41.17 -4.65
N TYR A 136 -20.56 -41.81 -5.69
CA TYR A 136 -21.33 -42.43 -6.76
C TYR A 136 -22.25 -43.55 -6.24
N LEU A 137 -21.83 -44.35 -5.25
CA LEU A 137 -22.56 -45.52 -4.75
C LEU A 137 -23.90 -45.17 -4.09
N ASN A 138 -24.03 -43.95 -3.57
CA ASN A 138 -25.26 -43.44 -2.94
C ASN A 138 -26.11 -42.56 -3.87
N SER A 139 -25.73 -42.44 -5.14
CA SER A 139 -26.44 -41.59 -6.09
C SER A 139 -27.76 -42.23 -6.55
N GLU A 140 -28.81 -41.42 -6.73
CA GLU A 140 -30.15 -41.90 -7.15
C GLU A 140 -30.15 -42.69 -8.47
N TRP A 141 -29.19 -42.40 -9.34
CA TRP A 141 -29.06 -43.09 -10.62
C TRP A 141 -28.42 -44.48 -10.50
N ALA A 142 -27.64 -44.73 -9.45
CA ALA A 142 -27.05 -46.03 -9.15
C ALA A 142 -28.05 -46.97 -8.43
N ASP A 143 -29.18 -46.45 -7.94
CA ASP A 143 -30.26 -47.27 -7.37
C ASP A 143 -31.03 -48.01 -8.47
N SER A 144 -30.67 -49.28 -8.70
CA SER A 144 -31.37 -50.20 -9.61
C SER A 144 -32.89 -50.33 -9.37
N LYS A 145 -33.38 -49.92 -8.20
CA LYS A 145 -34.81 -49.96 -7.84
C LYS A 145 -35.50 -48.60 -8.03
N ASN A 146 -34.79 -47.55 -8.43
CA ASN A 146 -35.34 -46.19 -8.56
C ASN A 146 -36.50 -46.14 -9.57
N LEU A 147 -36.30 -46.74 -10.75
CA LEU A 147 -37.33 -46.78 -11.80
C LEU A 147 -38.60 -47.54 -11.35
N LYS A 148 -38.43 -48.59 -10.53
CA LYS A 148 -39.53 -49.34 -9.92
C LYS A 148 -40.28 -48.47 -8.89
N LYS A 149 -39.57 -47.70 -8.06
CA LYS A 149 -40.18 -46.78 -7.09
C LYS A 149 -40.96 -45.66 -7.77
N SER A 150 -40.43 -45.09 -8.87
CA SER A 150 -41.13 -44.08 -9.68
C SER A 150 -42.44 -44.62 -10.27
N PHE A 151 -42.43 -45.84 -10.81
CA PHE A 151 -43.64 -46.45 -11.39
C PHE A 151 -44.73 -46.75 -10.36
N HIS A 152 -44.34 -47.10 -9.12
CA HIS A 152 -45.28 -47.38 -8.03
C HIS A 152 -45.61 -46.14 -7.18
N GLY A 153 -45.11 -44.95 -7.55
CA GLY A 153 -45.37 -43.70 -6.84
C GLY A 153 -44.73 -43.59 -5.45
N LEU A 154 -43.76 -44.45 -5.11
CA LEU A 154 -43.20 -44.62 -3.76
C LEU A 154 -42.08 -43.61 -3.42
N HIS A 155 -42.19 -42.36 -3.87
CA HIS A 155 -41.11 -41.35 -3.78
C HIS A 155 -40.96 -40.70 -2.38
N ASN A 156 -41.96 -40.82 -1.49
CA ASN A 156 -42.01 -40.13 -0.19
C ASN A 156 -42.00 -41.08 1.02
N ILE A 157 -41.34 -42.24 0.92
CA ILE A 157 -41.31 -43.23 2.01
C ILE A 157 -39.90 -43.31 2.59
N SER A 158 -39.67 -42.70 3.75
CA SER A 158 -38.49 -42.96 4.56
C SER A 158 -38.82 -43.97 5.65
N TRP A 159 -38.10 -45.09 5.66
CA TRP A 159 -38.14 -46.04 6.78
C TRP A 159 -37.06 -45.61 7.77
N GLY A 160 -37.46 -44.88 8.81
CA GLY A 160 -36.63 -44.66 9.99
C GLY A 160 -36.82 -45.81 10.99
N PRO A 161 -35.77 -46.29 11.68
CA PRO A 161 -35.95 -47.19 12.81
C PRO A 161 -36.77 -46.47 13.89
N GLY A 162 -37.97 -46.97 14.17
CA GLY A 162 -38.72 -46.61 15.37
C GLY A 162 -37.91 -47.03 16.59
N LYS A 163 -37.92 -46.18 17.62
CA LYS A 163 -37.23 -46.29 18.91
C LYS A 163 -36.91 -47.70 19.38
#